data_AF-A0A9J7Z7F0-F1
#
_entry.id   AF-A0A9J7Z7F0-F1
#
_cell.length_a   1.000
_cell.length_b   1.000
_cell.length_c   1.000
_cell.angle_alpha   90.00
_cell.angle_beta   90.00
_cell.angle_gamma   90.00
#
_symmetry.space_group_name_H-M   'P 1'
#
loop_
_entity.id
_entity.type
_entity.pdbx_description
1 polymer ?
#
loop_
_entity_poly.entity_id
_entity_poly.type
_entity_poly.pdbx_seq_one_letter_code
_entity_poly.pdbx_strand_id
1 'polypeptide(L)'
;MTDLLYTEKDLVTSLKEYIRQEENRLEQVKEWADKLDSLTNTATQDPEGFLGHPVNAFKLMKRLNSEWGDLESLVLKDTTNGFISNLTMQRQFFPTEEDQTGAAKALLRLQDTYQLSANTISNGDLPGEQFRMTVADCFELGKIAYSEADYYHTELWMAQALTQLDEGEESTIEKVTVMDYLNYAIYQQGELERALELTKRMLKLDPNHQRANGNLKYFEFQLEKQRKAEAEKKEQEDKKREKKVLDKREAQRKRSKDPLPERKKYEKLCRGEGVKLTPRRQSRLFCRYFDNNRNPRLLLAPVKQEDEWDRPRIVRYHDIISDSEITTVKELAKPRVSCAFRSYAVVYRVAWLSAYEHSTIEKINQRIEDVTDLEMDTAEELQVANYGVGGQYEPHFDFGRKDEPDAFKELGTGNRIATWLFYMSDVSAGGATVFPDVGAAVWPKKGTAVFWYNLFASGEGDYSTRHAACPVLVGNKWVSNKWIHERGQEFRRPCAMSEME
;
A
#
# COMPACT_ATOMS: atom_id res chain seq x y z
N MET A 1 -4.68 -7.88 -9.65
CA MET A 1 -5.16 -6.49 -9.49
C MET A 1 -5.95 -6.10 -10.74
N THR A 2 -5.31 -5.84 -11.90
CA THR A 2 -6.04 -5.49 -13.13
C THR A 2 -7.08 -6.55 -13.53
N ASP A 3 -6.72 -7.83 -13.50
CA ASP A 3 -7.66 -8.91 -13.85
C ASP A 3 -8.84 -8.99 -12.86
N LEU A 4 -8.60 -8.70 -11.57
CA LEU A 4 -9.64 -8.69 -10.55
C LEU A 4 -10.71 -7.61 -10.80
N LEU A 5 -10.32 -6.46 -11.35
CA LEU A 5 -11.26 -5.40 -11.72
C LEU A 5 -12.19 -5.84 -12.86
N TYR A 6 -11.66 -6.58 -13.83
CA TYR A 6 -12.47 -7.16 -14.90
C TYR A 6 -13.38 -8.26 -14.36
N THR A 7 -12.88 -9.13 -13.48
CA THR A 7 -13.70 -10.14 -12.80
C THR A 7 -14.84 -9.52 -12.01
N GLU A 8 -14.60 -8.46 -11.25
CA GLU A 8 -15.64 -7.74 -10.51
C GLU A 8 -16.70 -7.15 -11.45
N LYS A 9 -16.27 -6.51 -12.54
CA LYS A 9 -17.19 -5.98 -13.57
C LYS A 9 -18.08 -7.08 -14.18
N ASP A 10 -17.52 -8.25 -14.44
CA ASP A 10 -18.27 -9.39 -14.97
C ASP A 10 -19.27 -9.93 -13.93
N LEU A 11 -18.89 -9.99 -12.65
CA LEU A 11 -19.78 -10.37 -11.56
C LEU A 11 -20.92 -9.38 -11.36
N VAL A 12 -20.67 -8.06 -11.49
CA VAL A 12 -21.72 -7.04 -11.47
C VAL A 12 -22.70 -7.23 -12.63
N THR A 13 -22.20 -7.60 -13.81
CA THR A 13 -23.06 -7.92 -14.96
C THR A 13 -23.92 -9.16 -14.67
N SER A 14 -23.33 -10.19 -14.08
CA SER A 14 -24.05 -11.38 -13.64
C SER A 14 -25.09 -11.10 -12.55
N LEU A 15 -24.80 -10.17 -11.63
CA LEU A 15 -25.71 -9.73 -10.57
C LEU A 15 -26.92 -8.99 -11.16
N LYS A 16 -26.70 -8.12 -12.15
CA LYS A 16 -27.78 -7.42 -12.86
C LYS A 16 -28.73 -8.38 -13.57
N GLU A 17 -28.19 -9.43 -14.18
CA GLU A 17 -29.01 -10.46 -14.82
C GLU A 17 -29.84 -11.25 -13.80
N TYR A 18 -29.27 -11.58 -12.64
CA TYR A 18 -30.02 -12.17 -11.53
C TYR A 18 -31.17 -11.25 -11.07
N ILE A 19 -30.89 -9.96 -10.85
CA ILE A 19 -31.90 -8.97 -10.45
C ILE A 19 -33.04 -8.93 -11.46
N ARG A 20 -32.72 -8.87 -12.76
CA ARG A 20 -33.73 -8.86 -13.84
C ARG A 20 -34.62 -10.11 -13.83
N GLN A 21 -34.06 -11.28 -13.51
CA GLN A 21 -34.82 -12.52 -13.42
C GLN A 21 -35.73 -12.55 -12.19
N GLU A 22 -35.26 -12.05 -11.05
CA GLU A 22 -36.10 -11.88 -9.85
C GLU A 22 -37.22 -10.87 -10.07
N GLU A 23 -36.94 -9.72 -10.68
CA GLU A 23 -37.96 -8.71 -11.00
C GLU A 23 -39.05 -9.28 -11.91
N ASN A 24 -38.69 -10.02 -12.96
CA ASN A 24 -39.66 -10.66 -13.85
C ASN A 24 -40.48 -11.74 -13.12
N ARG A 25 -39.84 -12.55 -12.28
CA ARG A 25 -40.53 -13.55 -11.46
C ARG A 25 -41.51 -12.89 -10.49
N LEU A 26 -41.06 -11.84 -9.81
CA LEU A 26 -41.87 -11.09 -8.86
C LEU A 26 -43.06 -10.41 -9.55
N GLU A 27 -42.86 -9.88 -10.75
CA GLU A 27 -43.93 -9.27 -11.54
C GLU A 27 -45.01 -10.30 -11.92
N GLN A 28 -44.61 -11.49 -12.37
CA GLN A 28 -45.56 -12.59 -12.63
C GLN A 28 -46.31 -13.01 -11.36
N VAL A 29 -45.65 -13.04 -10.20
CA VAL A 29 -46.30 -13.35 -8.92
C VAL A 29 -47.30 -12.27 -8.52
N LYS A 30 -46.99 -10.98 -8.75
CA LYS A 30 -47.92 -9.87 -8.51
C LYS A 30 -49.15 -9.97 -9.41
N GLU A 31 -48.99 -10.21 -10.70
CA GLU A 31 -50.11 -10.40 -11.64
C GLU A 31 -51.02 -11.56 -11.20
N TRP A 32 -50.43 -12.66 -10.72
CA TRP A 32 -51.16 -13.77 -10.13
C TRP A 32 -51.93 -13.37 -8.86
N ALA A 33 -51.29 -12.61 -7.96
CA ALA A 33 -51.91 -12.14 -6.73
C ALA A 33 -53.11 -11.23 -7.03
N ASP A 34 -52.98 -10.26 -7.93
CA ASP A 34 -54.06 -9.33 -8.31
C ASP A 34 -55.25 -10.07 -8.94
N LYS A 35 -54.95 -11.05 -9.81
CA LYS A 35 -55.98 -11.90 -10.41
C LYS A 35 -56.71 -12.73 -9.36
N LEU A 36 -55.98 -13.33 -8.41
CA LEU A 36 -56.57 -14.12 -7.33
C LEU A 36 -57.42 -13.26 -6.40
N ASP A 37 -56.95 -12.06 -6.04
CA ASP A 37 -57.66 -11.13 -5.17
C ASP A 37 -59.01 -10.70 -5.75
N SER A 38 -59.05 -10.32 -7.03
CA SER A 38 -60.31 -9.97 -7.72
C SER A 38 -61.33 -11.13 -7.71
N LEU A 39 -60.84 -12.37 -7.88
CA LEU A 39 -61.65 -13.57 -7.91
C LEU A 39 -62.16 -13.96 -6.52
N THR A 40 -61.35 -13.82 -5.48
CA THR A 40 -61.75 -14.11 -4.10
C THR A 40 -62.73 -13.06 -3.57
N ASN A 41 -62.54 -11.80 -3.92
CA ASN A 41 -63.46 -10.71 -3.55
C ASN A 41 -64.85 -10.90 -4.15
N THR A 42 -64.94 -11.37 -5.39
CA THR A 42 -66.23 -11.68 -6.04
C THR A 42 -66.89 -12.93 -5.43
N ALA A 43 -66.10 -13.98 -5.14
CA ALA A 43 -66.64 -15.25 -4.62
C ALA A 43 -67.10 -15.18 -3.15
N THR A 44 -66.56 -14.24 -2.36
CA THR A 44 -66.90 -14.09 -0.93
C THR A 44 -68.14 -13.23 -0.67
N GLN A 45 -68.59 -12.45 -1.65
CA GLN A 45 -69.80 -11.62 -1.53
C GLN A 45 -71.11 -12.43 -1.54
N ASP A 46 -71.16 -13.55 -2.28
CA ASP A 46 -72.28 -14.50 -2.28
C ASP A 46 -71.76 -15.94 -2.55
N PRO A 47 -71.29 -16.66 -1.51
CA PRO A 47 -70.67 -17.96 -1.70
C PRO A 47 -71.62 -19.04 -2.23
N GLU A 48 -72.88 -19.07 -1.74
CA GLU A 48 -73.86 -20.08 -2.16
C GLU A 48 -74.34 -19.84 -3.59
N GLY A 49 -74.66 -18.60 -3.97
CA GLY A 49 -75.04 -18.26 -5.34
C GLY A 49 -73.89 -18.42 -6.33
N PHE A 50 -72.65 -18.08 -5.91
CA PHE A 50 -71.46 -18.26 -6.73
C PHE A 50 -71.18 -19.74 -7.02
N LEU A 51 -71.23 -20.60 -6.00
CA LEU A 51 -70.98 -22.04 -6.14
C LEU A 51 -72.16 -22.81 -6.74
N GLY A 52 -73.36 -22.25 -6.72
CA GLY A 52 -74.55 -22.80 -7.37
C GLY A 52 -74.44 -22.87 -8.90
N HIS A 53 -73.51 -22.11 -9.52
CA HIS A 53 -73.25 -22.16 -10.95
C HIS A 53 -72.14 -23.19 -11.30
N PRO A 54 -72.41 -24.21 -12.13
CA PRO A 54 -71.46 -25.30 -12.41
C PRO A 54 -70.09 -24.85 -12.94
N VAL A 55 -70.04 -23.75 -13.72
CA VAL A 55 -68.78 -23.20 -14.25
C VAL A 55 -67.91 -22.62 -13.13
N ASN A 56 -68.53 -21.96 -12.14
CA ASN A 56 -67.81 -21.33 -11.04
C ASN A 56 -67.27 -22.39 -10.07
N ALA A 57 -68.07 -23.42 -9.78
CA ALA A 57 -67.63 -24.58 -9.01
C ALA A 57 -66.43 -25.29 -9.68
N PHE A 58 -66.50 -25.54 -10.99
CA PHE A 58 -65.37 -26.11 -11.73
C PHE A 58 -64.12 -25.20 -11.69
N LYS A 59 -64.29 -23.89 -11.91
CA LYS A 59 -63.19 -22.93 -11.88
C LYS A 59 -62.52 -22.84 -10.51
N LEU A 60 -63.28 -22.90 -9.41
CA LEU A 60 -62.73 -22.96 -8.05
C LEU A 60 -61.95 -24.26 -7.82
N MET A 61 -62.53 -25.41 -8.18
CA MET A 61 -61.86 -26.71 -8.03
C MET A 61 -60.57 -26.79 -8.83
N LYS A 62 -60.58 -26.34 -10.09
CA LYS A 62 -59.36 -26.23 -10.92
C LYS A 62 -58.34 -25.30 -10.28
N ARG A 63 -58.78 -24.17 -9.75
CA ARG A 63 -57.89 -23.18 -9.14
C ARG A 63 -57.15 -23.77 -7.93
N LEU A 64 -57.89 -24.37 -7.00
CA LEU A 64 -57.34 -24.99 -5.79
C LEU A 64 -56.47 -26.23 -6.10
N ASN A 65 -56.84 -27.02 -7.11
CA ASN A 65 -56.12 -28.26 -7.43
C ASN A 65 -54.89 -28.06 -8.32
N SER A 66 -54.88 -27.07 -9.21
CA SER A 66 -53.83 -26.93 -10.23
C SER A 66 -53.20 -25.54 -10.23
N GLU A 67 -54.01 -24.48 -10.31
CA GLU A 67 -53.47 -23.11 -10.46
C GLU A 67 -52.63 -22.67 -9.24
N TRP A 68 -52.99 -23.09 -8.02
CA TRP A 68 -52.17 -22.85 -6.82
C TRP A 68 -50.85 -23.63 -6.83
N GLY A 69 -50.81 -24.83 -7.40
CA GLY A 69 -49.56 -25.61 -7.54
C GLY A 69 -48.61 -25.02 -8.59
N ASP A 70 -49.16 -24.44 -9.66
CA ASP A 70 -48.39 -23.69 -10.65
C ASP A 70 -47.76 -22.44 -10.03
N LEU A 71 -48.53 -21.72 -9.19
CA LEU A 71 -48.02 -20.55 -8.45
C LEU A 71 -46.94 -20.95 -7.43
N GLU A 72 -47.13 -22.04 -6.67
CA GLU A 72 -46.12 -22.58 -5.76
C GLU A 72 -44.82 -22.88 -6.51
N SER A 73 -44.91 -23.51 -7.69
CA SER A 73 -43.75 -23.81 -8.53
C SER A 73 -43.01 -22.54 -9.01
N LEU A 74 -43.74 -21.47 -9.34
CA LEU A 74 -43.15 -20.18 -9.71
C LEU A 74 -42.47 -19.49 -8.51
N VAL A 75 -43.09 -19.55 -7.33
CA VAL A 75 -42.56 -18.97 -6.08
C VAL A 75 -41.32 -19.72 -5.59
N LEU A 76 -41.24 -21.03 -5.80
CA LEU A 76 -40.08 -21.85 -5.44
C LEU A 76 -39.00 -21.88 -6.53
N LYS A 77 -39.25 -21.29 -7.71
CA LYS A 77 -38.28 -21.27 -8.80
C LYS A 77 -37.03 -20.49 -8.40
N ASP A 78 -35.92 -21.20 -8.35
CA ASP A 78 -34.61 -20.61 -8.05
C ASP A 78 -34.05 -19.87 -9.27
N THR A 79 -33.83 -18.56 -9.12
CA THR A 79 -33.19 -17.69 -10.12
C THR A 79 -31.70 -17.46 -9.81
N THR A 80 -31.21 -17.92 -8.66
CA THR A 80 -29.87 -17.60 -8.14
C THR A 80 -28.76 -18.43 -8.80
N ASN A 81 -29.09 -19.61 -9.35
CA ASN A 81 -28.12 -20.60 -9.86
C ASN A 81 -27.06 -20.01 -10.80
N GLY A 82 -27.46 -19.17 -11.76
CA GLY A 82 -26.52 -18.57 -12.72
C GLY A 82 -25.49 -17.66 -12.03
N PHE A 83 -25.95 -16.77 -11.16
CA PHE A 83 -25.09 -15.85 -10.43
C PHE A 83 -24.21 -16.58 -9.39
N ILE A 84 -24.78 -17.47 -8.60
CA ILE A 84 -24.06 -18.20 -7.55
C ILE A 84 -22.99 -19.12 -8.15
N SER A 85 -23.27 -19.78 -9.27
CA SER A 85 -22.27 -20.60 -9.96
C SER A 85 -21.10 -19.76 -10.47
N ASN A 86 -21.38 -18.62 -11.10
CA ASN A 86 -20.35 -17.71 -11.58
C ASN A 86 -19.52 -17.15 -10.41
N LEU A 87 -20.16 -16.67 -9.34
CA LEU A 87 -19.49 -16.18 -8.14
C LEU A 87 -18.59 -17.27 -7.53
N THR A 88 -19.07 -18.50 -7.43
CA THR A 88 -18.31 -19.63 -6.88
C THR A 88 -17.07 -19.93 -7.72
N MET A 89 -17.19 -19.93 -9.05
CA MET A 89 -16.04 -20.13 -9.95
C MET A 89 -15.01 -19.00 -9.86
N GLN A 90 -15.45 -17.75 -9.72
CA GLN A 90 -14.52 -16.61 -9.63
C GLN A 90 -13.87 -16.47 -8.26
N ARG A 91 -14.55 -16.94 -7.19
CA ARG A 91 -14.07 -16.84 -5.80
C ARG A 91 -12.71 -17.50 -5.57
N GLN A 92 -12.33 -18.49 -6.37
CA GLN A 92 -11.00 -19.12 -6.28
C GLN A 92 -9.83 -18.15 -6.58
N PHE A 93 -10.11 -17.03 -7.27
CA PHE A 93 -9.12 -16.01 -7.61
C PHE A 93 -9.20 -14.78 -6.70
N PHE A 94 -10.13 -14.76 -5.74
CA PHE A 94 -10.34 -13.61 -4.87
C PHE A 94 -9.19 -13.45 -3.86
N PRO A 95 -8.94 -12.21 -3.41
CA PRO A 95 -8.05 -11.98 -2.28
C PRO A 95 -8.60 -12.63 -1.00
N THR A 96 -7.67 -13.02 -0.14
CA THR A 96 -7.92 -13.61 1.18
C THR A 96 -7.93 -12.55 2.29
N GLU A 97 -8.27 -12.95 3.52
CA GLU A 97 -8.16 -12.07 4.70
C GLU A 97 -6.72 -11.59 4.94
N GLU A 98 -5.73 -12.41 4.60
CA GLU A 98 -4.31 -12.04 4.67
C GLU A 98 -3.99 -10.90 3.69
N ASP A 99 -4.53 -10.96 2.46
CA ASP A 99 -4.36 -9.91 1.45
C ASP A 99 -5.02 -8.59 1.88
N GLN A 100 -6.22 -8.66 2.48
CA GLN A 100 -6.91 -7.49 3.03
C GLN A 100 -6.11 -6.85 4.17
N THR A 101 -5.61 -7.66 5.10
CA THR A 101 -4.75 -7.20 6.21
C THR A 101 -3.45 -6.60 5.67
N GLY A 102 -2.85 -7.21 4.64
CA GLY A 102 -1.67 -6.69 3.96
C GLY A 102 -1.92 -5.33 3.31
N ALA A 103 -3.06 -5.15 2.66
CA ALA A 103 -3.48 -3.87 2.07
C ALA A 103 -3.68 -2.78 3.13
N ALA A 104 -4.32 -3.11 4.26
CA ALA A 104 -4.48 -2.21 5.40
C ALA A 104 -3.12 -1.76 5.97
N LYS A 105 -2.20 -2.71 6.21
CA LYS A 105 -0.83 -2.40 6.68
C LYS A 105 -0.06 -1.54 5.67
N ALA A 106 -0.25 -1.75 4.37
CA ALA A 106 0.35 -0.92 3.34
C ALA A 106 -0.16 0.53 3.40
N LEU A 107 -1.47 0.72 3.63
CA LEU A 107 -2.08 2.04 3.79
C LEU A 107 -1.60 2.75 5.06
N LEU A 108 -1.52 2.07 6.20
CA LEU A 108 -0.95 2.64 7.44
C LEU A 108 0.53 3.04 7.26
N ARG A 109 1.31 2.23 6.53
CA ARG A 109 2.70 2.57 6.20
C ARG A 109 2.81 3.83 5.34
N LEU A 110 1.89 4.00 4.38
CA LEU A 110 1.80 5.22 3.58
C LEU A 110 1.46 6.43 4.45
N GLN A 111 0.54 6.26 5.40
CA GLN A 111 0.17 7.27 6.37
C GLN A 111 1.38 7.77 7.16
N ASP A 112 2.17 6.85 7.73
CA ASP A 112 3.41 7.15 8.44
C ASP A 112 4.45 7.84 7.55
N THR A 113 4.74 7.22 6.40
CA THR A 113 5.84 7.65 5.52
C THR A 113 5.61 9.06 5.00
N TYR A 114 4.38 9.34 4.58
CA TYR A 114 4.00 10.61 3.97
C TYR A 114 3.34 11.60 4.93
N GLN A 115 3.27 11.28 6.23
CA GLN A 115 2.64 12.12 7.27
C GLN A 115 1.20 12.52 6.90
N LEU A 116 0.43 11.56 6.40
CA LEU A 116 -0.96 11.79 5.99
C LEU A 116 -1.87 11.72 7.21
N SER A 117 -2.86 12.60 7.28
CA SER A 117 -3.90 12.50 8.28
C SER A 117 -4.93 11.44 7.87
N ALA A 118 -5.59 10.79 8.84
CA ALA A 118 -6.69 9.86 8.55
C ALA A 118 -7.81 10.55 7.73
N ASN A 119 -8.08 11.83 8.02
CA ASN A 119 -9.04 12.65 7.27
C ASN A 119 -8.64 12.86 5.80
N THR A 120 -7.35 13.11 5.52
CA THR A 120 -6.85 13.28 4.13
C THR A 120 -7.06 12.00 3.33
N ILE A 121 -6.79 10.84 3.94
CA ILE A 121 -6.97 9.55 3.28
C ILE A 121 -8.46 9.23 3.13
N SER A 122 -9.26 9.42 4.19
CA SER A 122 -10.68 9.06 4.20
C SER A 122 -11.52 9.89 3.23
N ASN A 123 -11.21 11.19 3.05
CA ASN A 123 -11.94 12.04 2.12
C ASN A 123 -11.51 11.87 0.65
N GLY A 124 -10.42 11.13 0.40
CA GLY A 124 -9.85 11.00 -0.94
C GLY A 124 -9.06 12.23 -1.39
N ASP A 125 -8.46 12.98 -0.45
CA ASP A 125 -7.67 14.19 -0.73
C ASP A 125 -6.21 13.86 -1.13
N LEU A 126 -5.97 12.72 -1.76
CA LEU A 126 -4.69 12.38 -2.37
C LEU A 126 -4.74 12.70 -3.88
N PRO A 127 -3.61 12.77 -4.61
CA PRO A 127 -3.64 13.02 -6.05
C PRO A 127 -4.41 11.92 -6.84
N GLY A 128 -5.35 12.30 -7.71
CA GLY A 128 -6.10 11.38 -8.61
C GLY A 128 -7.62 11.30 -8.32
N GLU A 129 -8.35 10.48 -9.08
CA GLU A 129 -9.77 10.18 -8.80
C GLU A 129 -9.90 9.21 -7.62
N GLN A 130 -10.69 9.57 -6.61
CA GLN A 130 -10.77 8.82 -5.35
C GLN A 130 -12.19 8.70 -4.83
N PHE A 131 -12.43 7.58 -4.14
CA PHE A 131 -13.66 7.31 -3.41
C PHE A 131 -13.45 7.66 -1.94
N ARG A 132 -14.44 8.32 -1.34
CA ARG A 132 -14.47 8.57 0.09
C ARG A 132 -14.65 7.25 0.86
N MET A 133 -13.86 7.07 1.91
CA MET A 133 -13.97 5.94 2.83
C MET A 133 -15.17 6.13 3.75
N THR A 134 -15.94 5.06 3.96
CA THR A 134 -17.08 5.05 4.87
C THR A 134 -16.66 4.90 6.33
N VAL A 135 -17.60 5.11 7.25
CA VAL A 135 -17.43 4.76 8.68
C VAL A 135 -16.95 3.31 8.84
N ALA A 136 -17.48 2.37 8.04
CA ALA A 136 -17.13 0.96 8.12
C ALA A 136 -15.68 0.70 7.70
N ASP A 137 -15.21 1.38 6.65
CA ASP A 137 -13.83 1.25 6.18
C ASP A 137 -12.85 1.81 7.22
N CYS A 138 -13.15 2.99 7.81
CA CYS A 138 -12.33 3.60 8.85
C CYS A 138 -12.29 2.73 10.11
N PHE A 139 -13.43 2.18 10.52
CA PHE A 139 -13.52 1.29 11.67
C PHE A 139 -12.72 0.00 11.46
N GLU A 140 -12.81 -0.60 10.27
CA GLU A 140 -12.08 -1.84 9.96
C GLU A 140 -10.56 -1.61 9.92
N LEU A 141 -10.08 -0.51 9.33
CA LEU A 141 -8.67 -0.12 9.41
C LEU A 141 -8.20 0.06 10.86
N GLY A 142 -9.00 0.74 11.69
CA GLY A 142 -8.69 0.92 13.10
C GLY A 142 -8.64 -0.40 13.87
N LYS A 143 -9.51 -1.36 13.55
CA LYS A 143 -9.51 -2.71 14.13
C LYS A 143 -8.29 -3.54 13.72
N ILE A 144 -7.89 -3.46 12.46
CA ILE A 144 -6.68 -4.13 11.99
C ILE A 144 -5.47 -3.58 12.74
N ALA A 145 -5.33 -2.25 12.84
CA ALA A 145 -4.28 -1.63 13.65
C ALA A 145 -4.31 -2.08 15.12
N TYR A 146 -5.51 -2.17 15.71
CA TYR A 146 -5.69 -2.58 17.10
C TYR A 146 -5.20 -4.01 17.34
N SER A 147 -5.50 -4.93 16.41
CA SER A 147 -5.09 -6.33 16.51
C SER A 147 -3.56 -6.52 16.50
N GLU A 148 -2.84 -5.57 15.92
CA GLU A 148 -1.37 -5.52 15.85
C GLU A 148 -0.75 -4.71 17.01
N ALA A 149 -1.56 -4.30 17.99
CA ALA A 149 -1.18 -3.42 19.09
C ALA A 149 -0.64 -2.04 18.65
N ASP A 150 -1.01 -1.59 17.45
CA ASP A 150 -0.71 -0.24 16.95
C ASP A 150 -1.80 0.74 17.42
N TYR A 151 -1.73 1.09 18.70
CA TYR A 151 -2.73 1.94 19.34
C TYR A 151 -2.74 3.38 18.80
N TYR A 152 -1.61 3.84 18.26
CA TYR A 152 -1.52 5.15 17.62
C TYR A 152 -2.41 5.22 16.38
N HIS A 153 -2.28 4.26 15.46
CA HIS A 153 -3.14 4.22 14.28
C HIS A 153 -4.58 3.85 14.61
N THR A 154 -4.82 2.99 15.61
CA THR A 154 -6.18 2.75 16.10
C THR A 154 -6.86 4.04 16.53
N GLU A 155 -6.17 4.88 17.32
CA GLU A 155 -6.73 6.16 17.75
C GLU A 155 -7.12 7.04 16.56
N LEU A 156 -6.22 7.21 15.58
CA LEU A 156 -6.46 8.07 14.42
C LEU A 156 -7.67 7.61 13.60
N TRP A 157 -7.77 6.31 13.32
CA TRP A 157 -8.84 5.77 12.47
C TRP A 157 -10.18 5.63 13.20
N MET A 158 -10.17 5.29 14.49
CA MET A 158 -11.38 5.28 15.31
C MET A 158 -11.91 6.69 15.55
N ALA A 159 -11.03 7.68 15.74
CA ALA A 159 -11.42 9.09 15.82
C ALA A 159 -12.03 9.59 14.50
N GLN A 160 -11.48 9.19 13.36
CA GLN A 160 -12.04 9.51 12.04
C GLN A 160 -13.43 8.88 11.85
N ALA A 161 -13.60 7.60 12.17
CA ALA A 161 -14.89 6.91 12.11
C ALA A 161 -15.94 7.58 13.03
N LEU A 162 -15.53 7.96 14.25
CA LEU A 162 -16.40 8.66 15.19
C LEU A 162 -16.79 10.06 14.68
N THR A 163 -15.87 10.77 14.03
CA THR A 163 -16.14 12.08 13.41
C THR A 163 -17.18 11.96 12.30
N GLN A 164 -17.05 10.98 11.40
CA GLN A 164 -18.03 10.72 10.34
C GLN A 164 -19.41 10.37 10.90
N LEU A 165 -19.46 9.56 11.98
CA LEU A 165 -20.71 9.27 12.69
C LEU A 165 -21.32 10.50 13.39
N ASP A 166 -20.49 11.43 13.86
CA ASP A 166 -20.94 12.70 14.45
C ASP A 166 -21.46 13.69 13.38
N GLU A 167 -20.94 13.61 12.17
CA GLU A 167 -21.44 14.35 10.99
C GLU A 167 -22.75 13.79 10.42
N GLY A 168 -23.20 12.62 10.88
CA GLY A 168 -24.49 12.03 10.52
C GLY A 168 -24.44 11.02 9.37
N GLU A 169 -23.27 10.46 9.07
CA GLU A 169 -23.14 9.37 8.09
C GLU A 169 -23.89 8.11 8.58
N GLU A 170 -24.77 7.56 7.73
CA GLU A 170 -25.50 6.32 8.05
C GLU A 170 -24.54 5.12 8.07
N SER A 171 -24.55 4.37 9.18
CA SER A 171 -23.71 3.19 9.33
C SER A 171 -24.40 2.15 10.23
N THR A 172 -24.08 0.88 10.01
CA THR A 172 -24.49 -0.22 10.89
C THR A 172 -23.64 -0.29 12.18
N ILE A 173 -22.55 0.45 12.25
CA ILE A 173 -21.63 0.45 13.39
C ILE A 173 -22.09 1.47 14.43
N GLU A 174 -22.33 1.00 15.65
CA GLU A 174 -22.73 1.86 16.75
C GLU A 174 -21.58 2.74 17.25
N LYS A 175 -21.89 4.01 17.57
CA LYS A 175 -20.94 4.98 18.15
C LYS A 175 -20.24 4.44 19.40
N VAL A 176 -20.96 3.72 20.26
CA VAL A 176 -20.43 3.15 21.51
C VAL A 176 -19.32 2.15 21.23
N THR A 177 -19.48 1.30 20.20
CA THR A 177 -18.47 0.33 19.77
C THR A 177 -17.19 1.01 19.32
N VAL A 178 -17.28 2.06 18.49
CA VAL A 178 -16.11 2.84 18.06
C VAL A 178 -15.40 3.48 19.25
N MET A 179 -16.17 4.07 20.16
CA MET A 179 -15.64 4.70 21.38
C MET A 179 -14.91 3.71 22.29
N ASP A 180 -15.36 2.46 22.38
CA ASP A 180 -14.74 1.43 23.22
C ASP A 180 -13.31 1.10 22.74
N TYR A 181 -13.11 0.87 21.44
CA TYR A 181 -11.78 0.68 20.85
C TYR A 181 -10.89 1.91 21.02
N LEU A 182 -11.45 3.10 20.72
CA LEU A 182 -10.73 4.37 20.87
C LEU A 182 -10.30 4.61 22.33
N ASN A 183 -11.16 4.29 23.29
CA ASN A 183 -10.90 4.45 24.72
C ASN A 183 -9.71 3.60 25.16
N TYR A 184 -9.69 2.33 24.75
CA TYR A 184 -8.59 1.45 25.06
C TYR A 184 -7.28 1.92 24.42
N ALA A 185 -7.31 2.34 23.16
CA ALA A 185 -6.13 2.83 22.45
C ALA A 185 -5.53 4.09 23.11
N ILE A 186 -6.36 5.06 23.50
CA ILE A 186 -5.94 6.27 24.23
C ILE A 186 -5.34 5.89 25.60
N TYR A 187 -5.98 4.96 26.30
CA TYR A 187 -5.48 4.47 27.60
C TYR A 187 -4.11 3.80 27.47
N GLN A 188 -3.90 2.94 26.47
CA GLN A 188 -2.61 2.26 26.25
C GLN A 188 -1.48 3.24 25.91
N GLN A 189 -1.81 4.39 25.32
CA GLN A 189 -0.86 5.47 25.06
C GLN A 189 -0.57 6.33 26.30
N GLY A 190 -1.26 6.09 27.41
CA GLY A 190 -1.02 6.76 28.70
C GLY A 190 -1.84 8.03 28.93
N GLU A 191 -2.78 8.36 28.04
CA GLU A 191 -3.61 9.57 28.13
C GLU A 191 -4.88 9.34 28.96
N LEU A 192 -4.69 9.16 30.27
CA LEU A 192 -5.74 8.74 31.21
C LEU A 192 -6.91 9.74 31.31
N GLU A 193 -6.63 11.05 31.29
CA GLU A 193 -7.66 12.10 31.32
C GLU A 193 -8.61 12.02 30.13
N ARG A 194 -8.06 11.85 28.92
CA ARG A 194 -8.86 11.73 27.69
C ARG A 194 -9.65 10.43 27.67
N ALA A 195 -9.04 9.34 28.12
CA ALA A 195 -9.74 8.07 28.29
C ALA A 195 -10.92 8.21 29.26
N LEU A 196 -10.76 8.93 30.38
CA LEU A 196 -11.84 9.20 31.33
C LEU A 196 -12.97 10.04 30.71
N GLU A 197 -12.63 11.09 29.97
CA GLU A 197 -13.62 11.93 29.28
C GLU A 197 -14.43 11.13 28.25
N LEU A 198 -13.75 10.30 27.46
CA LEU A 198 -14.41 9.45 26.47
C LEU A 198 -15.29 8.39 27.14
N THR A 199 -14.87 7.80 28.27
CA THR A 199 -15.71 6.88 29.06
C THR A 199 -16.98 7.56 29.55
N LYS A 200 -16.89 8.81 30.02
CA LYS A 200 -18.07 9.60 30.42
C LYS A 200 -18.99 9.90 29.25
N ARG A 201 -18.44 10.18 28.06
CA ARG A 201 -19.22 10.34 26.83
C ARG A 201 -19.94 9.05 26.45
N MET A 202 -19.27 7.92 26.54
CA MET A 202 -19.84 6.59 26.26
C MET A 202 -21.00 6.25 27.19
N LEU A 203 -20.86 6.49 28.50
CA LEU A 203 -21.92 6.25 29.49
C LEU A 203 -23.13 7.18 29.37
N LYS A 204 -22.99 8.34 28.70
CA LYS A 204 -24.15 9.19 28.36
C LYS A 204 -24.99 8.57 27.23
N LEU A 205 -24.37 7.79 26.35
CA LEU A 205 -25.04 7.11 25.24
C LEU A 205 -25.60 5.76 25.67
N ASP A 206 -24.81 4.97 26.40
CA ASP A 206 -25.22 3.70 27.01
C ASP A 206 -24.83 3.65 28.50
N PRO A 207 -25.76 4.03 29.40
CA PRO A 207 -25.52 3.99 30.84
C PRO A 207 -25.23 2.59 31.40
N ASN A 208 -25.69 1.54 30.70
CA ASN A 208 -25.59 0.16 31.16
C ASN A 208 -24.35 -0.57 30.62
N HIS A 209 -23.48 0.13 29.89
CA HIS A 209 -22.27 -0.46 29.32
C HIS A 209 -21.34 -0.99 30.42
N GLN A 210 -21.23 -2.31 30.56
CA GLN A 210 -20.55 -2.96 31.68
C GLN A 210 -19.07 -2.56 31.78
N ARG A 211 -18.36 -2.59 30.64
CA ARG A 211 -16.93 -2.24 30.59
C ARG A 211 -16.68 -0.77 30.88
N ALA A 212 -17.58 0.11 30.43
CA ALA A 212 -17.44 1.56 30.64
C ALA A 212 -17.57 1.93 32.12
N ASN A 213 -18.54 1.31 32.80
CA ASN A 213 -18.74 1.47 34.24
C ASN A 213 -17.52 0.97 35.05
N GLY A 214 -16.89 -0.13 34.62
CA GLY A 214 -15.63 -0.61 35.19
C GLY A 214 -14.47 0.36 34.96
N ASN A 215 -14.28 0.78 33.70
CA ASN A 215 -13.21 1.71 33.30
C ASN A 215 -13.33 3.05 34.02
N LEU A 216 -14.54 3.58 34.23
CA LEU A 216 -14.77 4.84 34.94
C LEU A 216 -14.14 4.82 36.34
N LYS A 217 -14.50 3.81 37.15
CA LYS A 217 -13.99 3.64 38.52
C LYS A 217 -12.47 3.43 38.51
N TYR A 218 -11.98 2.64 37.57
CA TYR A 218 -10.56 2.34 37.45
C TYR A 218 -9.73 3.58 37.08
N PHE A 219 -10.15 4.35 36.07
CA PHE A 219 -9.45 5.55 35.64
C PHE A 219 -9.48 6.65 36.70
N GLU A 220 -10.62 6.87 37.38
CA GLU A 220 -10.70 7.83 38.49
C GLU A 220 -9.74 7.47 39.63
N PHE A 221 -9.65 6.19 39.98
CA PHE A 221 -8.71 5.70 40.99
C PHE A 221 -7.24 5.91 40.58
N GLN A 222 -6.87 5.58 39.34
CA GLN A 222 -5.51 5.78 38.83
C GLN A 222 -5.12 7.27 38.81
N LEU A 223 -6.05 8.15 38.41
CA LEU A 223 -5.82 9.58 38.34
C LEU A 223 -5.65 10.19 39.73
N GLU A 224 -6.45 9.75 40.72
CA GLU A 224 -6.29 10.17 42.12
C GLU A 224 -4.93 9.72 42.68
N LYS A 225 -4.50 8.50 42.36
CA LYS A 225 -3.18 7.98 42.73
C LYS A 225 -2.04 8.79 42.11
N GLN A 226 -2.14 9.14 40.82
CA GLN A 226 -1.16 9.99 40.14
C GLN A 226 -1.10 11.38 40.78
N ARG A 227 -2.26 12.01 41.05
CA ARG A 227 -2.33 13.32 41.73
C ARG A 227 -1.71 13.31 43.11
N LYS A 228 -1.94 12.25 43.92
CA LYS A 228 -1.30 12.09 45.24
C LYS A 228 0.22 11.96 45.11
N ALA A 229 0.70 11.12 44.19
CA ALA A 229 2.13 10.97 43.94
C ALA A 229 2.80 12.25 43.42
N GLU A 230 2.11 13.04 42.60
CA GLU A 230 2.58 14.35 42.15
C GLU A 230 2.58 15.40 43.26
N ALA A 231 1.59 15.39 44.15
CA ALA A 231 1.54 16.25 45.32
C ALA A 231 2.68 15.95 46.29
N GLU A 232 2.96 14.67 46.56
CA GLU A 232 4.10 14.21 47.37
C GLU A 232 5.46 14.58 46.74
N LYS A 233 5.57 14.50 45.41
CA LYS A 233 6.77 14.96 44.67
C LYS A 233 6.93 16.48 44.73
N LYS A 234 5.85 17.26 44.61
CA LYS A 234 5.88 18.72 44.76
C LYS A 234 6.27 19.13 46.18
N GLU A 235 5.80 18.45 47.22
CA GLU A 235 6.25 18.68 48.60
C GLU A 235 7.74 18.36 48.82
N GLN A 236 8.31 17.43 48.06
CA GLN A 236 9.76 17.13 48.08
C GLN A 236 10.59 18.10 47.22
N GLU A 237 10.05 18.61 46.11
CA GLU A 237 10.71 19.61 45.25
C GLU A 237 10.66 21.03 45.85
N ASP A 238 9.61 21.38 46.60
CA ASP A 238 9.54 22.64 47.34
C ASP A 238 10.53 22.68 48.52
N LYS A 239 11.04 21.53 49.00
CA LYS A 239 12.19 21.44 49.93
C LYS A 239 13.55 21.50 49.24
N LYS A 240 13.62 21.56 47.90
CA LYS A 240 14.86 21.64 47.10
C LYS A 240 14.96 22.92 46.26
N ARG A 241 14.21 23.97 46.59
CA ARG A 241 14.40 25.33 46.06
C ARG A 241 15.45 26.13 46.83
N GLU A 242 16.65 25.56 47.03
CA GLU A 242 17.88 26.30 47.36
C GLU A 242 19.12 25.50 46.93
N LYS A 243 19.22 25.19 45.63
CA LYS A 243 20.48 25.00 44.86
C LYS A 243 20.16 24.37 43.51
N LYS A 244 20.09 25.22 42.49
CA LYS A 244 20.70 25.02 41.14
C LYS A 244 20.22 26.13 40.21
N VAL A 245 20.72 27.35 40.46
CA VAL A 245 20.94 28.33 39.39
C VAL A 245 22.36 28.09 38.90
N LEU A 246 22.48 27.22 37.92
CA LEU A 246 23.54 27.08 36.90
C LEU A 246 23.35 25.66 36.38
N ASP A 247 22.60 25.52 35.30
CA ASP A 247 23.08 24.91 34.06
C ASP A 247 21.91 24.56 33.12
N LYS A 248 21.10 25.57 32.76
CA LYS A 248 20.03 25.45 31.74
C LYS A 248 20.47 25.99 30.37
N ARG A 249 21.77 26.15 30.12
CA ARG A 249 22.31 26.59 28.82
C ARG A 249 23.13 25.53 28.07
N GLU A 250 23.42 24.38 28.65
CA GLU A 250 24.05 23.27 27.91
C GLU A 250 23.08 22.13 27.51
N ALA A 251 22.00 21.89 28.24
CA ALA A 251 21.05 20.81 27.93
C ALA A 251 20.22 21.05 26.65
N GLN A 252 20.03 22.32 26.25
CA GLN A 252 19.30 22.67 25.03
C GLN A 252 20.19 22.68 23.78
N ARG A 253 21.52 22.59 23.93
CA ARG A 253 22.48 22.45 22.82
C ARG A 253 22.91 21.00 22.54
N LYS A 254 22.65 20.06 23.45
CA LYS A 254 23.01 18.63 23.28
C LYS A 254 21.89 17.75 22.71
N ARG A 255 20.61 18.15 22.81
CA ARG A 255 19.50 17.41 22.17
C ARG A 255 19.42 17.54 20.65
N SER A 256 20.16 18.47 20.04
CA SER A 256 20.13 18.70 18.58
C SER A 256 21.13 17.83 17.80
N LYS A 257 21.79 16.86 18.45
CA LYS A 257 22.88 16.06 17.86
C LYS A 257 22.71 14.54 18.02
N ASP A 258 21.58 14.06 18.53
CA ASP A 258 21.30 12.63 18.43
C ASP A 258 20.97 12.32 16.96
N PRO A 259 21.64 11.31 16.34
CA PRO A 259 21.28 10.86 15.01
C PRO A 259 19.79 10.53 14.99
N LEU A 260 19.05 11.12 14.04
CA LEU A 260 17.67 10.71 13.80
C LEU A 260 17.65 9.17 13.60
N PRO A 261 16.70 8.45 14.23
CA PRO A 261 16.49 7.04 13.93
C PRO A 261 16.45 6.83 12.41
N GLU A 262 17.12 5.80 11.92
CA GLU A 262 17.32 5.55 10.48
C GLU A 262 16.01 5.65 9.68
N ARG A 263 14.95 5.03 10.20
CA ARG A 263 13.60 5.07 9.65
C ARG A 263 13.10 6.50 9.39
N LYS A 264 13.36 7.44 10.30
CA LYS A 264 12.96 8.84 10.13
C LYS A 264 13.71 9.56 9.02
N LYS A 265 14.98 9.20 8.76
CA LYS A 265 15.75 9.77 7.63
C LYS A 265 15.18 9.28 6.30
N TYR A 266 14.89 7.98 6.23
CA TYR A 266 14.25 7.35 5.08
C TYR A 266 12.89 8.00 4.77
N GLU A 267 11.99 8.09 5.74
CA GLU A 267 10.65 8.68 5.55
C GLU A 267 10.73 10.16 5.11
N LYS A 268 11.65 10.94 5.70
CA LYS A 268 11.90 12.33 5.27
C LYS A 268 12.29 12.43 3.80
N LEU A 269 13.16 11.53 3.33
CA LEU A 269 13.57 11.52 1.93
C LEU A 269 12.44 11.14 1.00
N CYS A 270 11.58 10.20 1.40
CA CYS A 270 10.38 9.86 0.65
C CYS A 270 9.42 11.03 0.50
N ARG A 271 9.40 11.97 1.46
CA ARG A 271 8.64 13.24 1.37
C ARG A 271 9.36 14.36 0.61
N GLY A 272 10.58 14.11 0.12
CA GLY A 272 11.40 15.15 -0.53
C GLY A 272 12.05 16.13 0.46
N GLU A 273 12.06 15.83 1.76
CA GLU A 273 12.71 16.62 2.82
C GLU A 273 14.21 16.30 2.98
N GLY A 274 14.85 15.83 1.90
CA GLY A 274 16.26 15.43 1.90
C GLY A 274 17.25 16.57 2.07
N VAL A 275 18.52 16.20 2.18
CA VAL A 275 19.62 17.18 2.14
C VAL A 275 19.62 17.81 0.76
N LYS A 276 19.37 19.12 0.68
CA LYS A 276 19.50 19.84 -0.59
C LYS A 276 20.97 20.11 -0.87
N LEU A 277 21.39 19.90 -2.12
CA LEU A 277 22.73 20.27 -2.56
C LEU A 277 22.96 21.76 -2.33
N THR A 278 24.16 22.12 -1.89
CA THR A 278 24.54 23.54 -1.83
C THR A 278 24.60 24.11 -3.25
N PRO A 279 24.33 25.42 -3.46
CA PRO A 279 24.39 26.01 -4.80
C PRO A 279 25.71 25.74 -5.53
N ARG A 280 26.82 25.69 -4.78
CA ARG A 280 28.17 25.36 -5.31
C ARG A 280 28.30 23.90 -5.77
N ARG A 281 27.65 22.95 -5.10
CA ARG A 281 27.62 21.55 -5.55
C ARG A 281 26.67 21.39 -6.74
N GLN A 282 25.50 22.00 -6.66
CA GLN A 282 24.50 21.96 -7.73
C GLN A 282 25.03 22.56 -9.04
N SER A 283 25.83 23.63 -8.99
CA SER A 283 26.43 24.22 -10.19
C SER A 283 27.46 23.31 -10.90
N ARG A 284 27.85 22.19 -10.28
CA ARG A 284 28.74 21.18 -10.89
C ARG A 284 27.97 20.04 -11.54
N LEU A 285 26.66 19.96 -11.31
CA LEU A 285 25.78 19.00 -11.97
C LEU A 285 25.33 19.60 -13.30
N PHE A 286 25.39 18.82 -14.37
CA PHE A 286 24.99 19.28 -15.69
C PHE A 286 24.46 18.14 -16.55
N CYS A 287 23.63 18.51 -17.53
CA CYS A 287 23.13 17.60 -18.55
C CYS A 287 24.05 17.65 -19.78
N ARG A 288 24.25 16.51 -20.44
CA ARG A 288 25.13 16.37 -21.60
C ARG A 288 24.65 15.27 -22.53
N TYR A 289 25.02 15.41 -23.81
CA TYR A 289 25.04 14.28 -24.73
C TYR A 289 26.35 13.52 -24.49
N PHE A 290 26.22 12.26 -24.07
CA PHE A 290 27.34 11.43 -23.65
C PHE A 290 27.59 10.34 -24.70
N ASP A 291 28.83 10.26 -25.17
CA ASP A 291 29.26 9.35 -26.22
C ASP A 291 30.24 8.27 -25.71
N ASN A 292 30.46 8.21 -24.39
CA ASN A 292 31.34 7.28 -23.68
C ASN A 292 32.69 7.06 -24.40
N ASN A 293 33.56 8.09 -24.39
CA ASN A 293 34.88 8.02 -25.03
C ASN A 293 34.82 7.66 -26.52
N ARG A 294 33.85 8.22 -27.25
CA ARG A 294 33.62 7.96 -28.68
C ARG A 294 33.29 6.50 -28.99
N ASN A 295 32.49 5.85 -28.13
CA ASN A 295 31.91 4.54 -28.45
C ASN A 295 31.26 4.61 -29.84
N PRO A 296 31.58 3.69 -30.78
CA PRO A 296 31.14 3.79 -32.17
C PRO A 296 29.62 3.91 -32.35
N ARG A 297 28.83 3.28 -31.47
CA ARG A 297 27.36 3.36 -31.53
C ARG A 297 26.85 4.70 -30.98
N LEU A 298 27.48 5.23 -29.93
CA LEU A 298 27.07 6.48 -29.28
C LEU A 298 27.57 7.73 -30.00
N LEU A 299 28.53 7.63 -30.92
CA LEU A 299 28.90 8.74 -31.80
C LEU A 299 27.76 9.21 -32.71
N LEU A 300 26.95 8.26 -33.19
CA LEU A 300 25.81 8.56 -34.08
C LEU A 300 24.54 8.91 -33.29
N ALA A 301 24.39 8.32 -32.10
CA ALA A 301 23.24 8.51 -31.23
C ALA A 301 23.69 8.64 -29.76
N PRO A 302 24.25 9.80 -29.36
CA PRO A 302 24.73 9.99 -28.00
C PRO A 302 23.58 9.98 -27.00
N VAL A 303 23.81 9.42 -25.81
CA VAL A 303 22.78 9.31 -24.78
C VAL A 303 22.64 10.60 -23.99
N LYS A 304 21.41 10.95 -23.61
CA LYS A 304 21.14 12.11 -22.75
C LYS A 304 21.48 11.73 -21.31
N GLN A 305 22.55 12.28 -20.77
CA GLN A 305 23.04 12.01 -19.42
C GLN A 305 22.85 13.25 -18.53
N GLU A 306 22.44 13.05 -17.28
CA GLU A 306 22.28 14.07 -16.24
C GLU A 306 22.92 13.58 -14.94
N ASP A 307 23.71 14.43 -14.30
CA ASP A 307 24.23 14.12 -12.96
C ASP A 307 23.15 14.45 -11.91
N GLU A 308 22.58 13.44 -11.27
CA GLU A 308 21.57 13.59 -10.19
C GLU A 308 22.24 13.92 -8.85
N TRP A 309 23.44 13.38 -8.63
CA TRP A 309 24.20 13.57 -7.40
C TRP A 309 25.71 13.44 -7.64
N ASP A 310 26.50 14.22 -6.92
CA ASP A 310 27.97 14.26 -7.08
C ASP A 310 28.70 13.20 -6.25
N ARG A 311 28.26 12.86 -5.03
CA ARG A 311 28.89 11.87 -4.13
C ARG A 311 27.89 11.10 -3.24
N PRO A 312 27.69 9.79 -3.43
CA PRO A 312 28.24 8.98 -4.53
C PRO A 312 27.74 9.53 -5.87
N ARG A 313 28.49 9.27 -6.95
CA ARG A 313 28.08 9.75 -8.26
C ARG A 313 26.84 8.98 -8.72
N ILE A 314 25.70 9.66 -8.79
CA ILE A 314 24.44 9.10 -9.27
C ILE A 314 24.10 9.80 -10.58
N VAL A 315 23.91 9.01 -11.64
CA VAL A 315 23.71 9.51 -13.00
C VAL A 315 22.38 9.01 -13.53
N ARG A 316 21.59 9.91 -14.13
CA ARG A 316 20.40 9.56 -14.89
C ARG A 316 20.68 9.57 -16.39
N TYR A 317 20.17 8.57 -17.08
CA TYR A 317 20.08 8.52 -18.53
C TYR A 317 18.63 8.69 -18.97
N HIS A 318 18.35 9.66 -19.83
CA HIS A 318 16.99 9.93 -20.35
C HIS A 318 16.76 9.23 -21.68
N ASP A 319 15.50 8.85 -21.92
CA ASP A 319 15.03 8.21 -23.17
C ASP A 319 15.88 6.98 -23.56
N ILE A 320 16.40 6.26 -22.56
CA ILE A 320 17.37 5.19 -22.74
C ILE A 320 16.72 3.84 -23.03
N ILE A 321 15.43 3.71 -22.75
CA ILE A 321 14.61 2.55 -23.10
C ILE A 321 13.27 3.03 -23.68
N SER A 322 12.88 2.47 -24.82
CA SER A 322 11.67 2.88 -25.55
C SER A 322 10.40 2.23 -25.00
N ASP A 323 9.24 2.81 -25.32
CA ASP A 323 7.94 2.27 -24.91
C ASP A 323 7.65 0.87 -25.46
N SER A 324 8.10 0.56 -26.68
CA SER A 324 7.99 -0.79 -27.24
C SER A 324 8.84 -1.78 -26.46
N GLU A 325 10.07 -1.42 -26.10
CA GLU A 325 10.97 -2.28 -25.32
C GLU A 325 10.41 -2.51 -23.92
N ILE A 326 9.93 -1.44 -23.26
CA ILE A 326 9.24 -1.53 -21.96
C ILE A 326 8.05 -2.50 -22.02
N THR A 327 7.25 -2.42 -23.08
CA THR A 327 6.06 -3.28 -23.24
C THR A 327 6.47 -4.75 -23.35
N THR A 328 7.46 -5.05 -24.21
CA THR A 328 8.01 -6.41 -24.35
C THR A 328 8.57 -6.93 -23.03
N VAL A 329 9.36 -6.14 -22.31
CA VAL A 329 9.93 -6.54 -21.01
C VAL A 329 8.82 -6.86 -20.00
N LYS A 330 7.77 -6.02 -19.92
CA LYS A 330 6.62 -6.26 -19.03
C LYS A 330 5.84 -7.51 -19.42
N GLU A 331 5.63 -7.77 -20.70
CA GLU A 331 4.91 -8.96 -21.18
C GLU A 331 5.66 -10.25 -20.87
N LEU A 332 6.98 -10.28 -21.08
CA LEU A 332 7.84 -11.41 -20.72
C LEU A 332 7.88 -11.64 -19.20
N ALA A 333 7.81 -10.56 -18.42
CA ALA A 333 7.80 -10.64 -16.96
C ALA A 333 6.47 -11.16 -16.42
N LYS A 334 5.32 -10.60 -16.86
CA LYS A 334 3.95 -10.85 -16.33
C LYS A 334 3.66 -12.30 -15.89
N PRO A 335 3.88 -13.35 -16.71
CA PRO A 335 3.56 -14.73 -16.31
C PRO A 335 4.45 -15.26 -15.17
N ARG A 336 5.62 -14.66 -14.94
CA ARG A 336 6.62 -15.07 -13.95
C ARG A 336 6.64 -14.18 -12.70
N VAL A 337 5.81 -13.13 -12.68
CA VAL A 337 5.72 -12.16 -11.59
C VAL A 337 5.12 -12.84 -10.35
N SER A 338 6.00 -13.45 -9.55
CA SER A 338 5.67 -14.09 -8.28
C SER A 338 5.89 -13.11 -7.13
N CYS A 339 5.14 -13.25 -6.03
CA CYS A 339 5.36 -12.44 -4.83
C CYS A 339 6.73 -12.79 -4.25
N ALA A 340 7.65 -11.84 -4.22
CA ALA A 340 8.97 -12.06 -3.63
C ALA A 340 8.83 -11.90 -2.10
N PHE A 341 8.87 -13.04 -1.39
CA PHE A 341 8.85 -13.18 0.07
C PHE A 341 7.54 -12.85 0.80
N ARG A 342 7.03 -13.83 1.56
CA ARG A 342 5.91 -13.74 2.54
C ARG A 342 6.36 -13.20 3.90
N SER A 343 7.21 -12.18 3.93
CA SER A 343 7.57 -11.49 5.18
C SER A 343 7.04 -10.07 5.14
N TYR A 344 6.50 -9.60 6.26
CA TYR A 344 5.80 -8.31 6.47
C TYR A 344 6.54 -7.05 5.94
N ALA A 345 7.82 -7.17 5.57
CA ALA A 345 8.68 -6.09 5.12
C ALA A 345 8.60 -5.81 3.61
N VAL A 346 8.25 -6.78 2.77
CA VAL A 346 8.48 -6.70 1.31
C VAL A 346 7.22 -7.07 0.52
N VAL A 347 6.61 -6.08 -0.15
CA VAL A 347 5.45 -6.29 -1.03
C VAL A 347 5.80 -5.78 -2.43
N TYR A 348 6.62 -6.55 -3.15
CA TYR A 348 6.82 -6.37 -4.58
C TYR A 348 6.94 -7.72 -5.27
N ARG A 349 6.63 -7.74 -6.57
CA ARG A 349 6.68 -8.97 -7.35
C ARG A 349 7.83 -8.93 -8.34
N VAL A 350 8.53 -10.06 -8.51
CA VAL A 350 9.78 -10.14 -9.27
C VAL A 350 9.70 -11.18 -10.38
N ALA A 351 10.34 -10.88 -11.50
CA ALA A 351 10.70 -11.83 -12.54
C ALA A 351 12.17 -11.61 -12.95
N TRP A 352 12.81 -12.65 -13.45
CA TRP A 352 14.17 -12.59 -14.01
C TRP A 352 14.10 -12.96 -15.47
N LEU A 353 14.78 -12.20 -16.33
CA LEU A 353 14.76 -12.37 -17.77
C LEU A 353 16.18 -12.56 -18.29
N SER A 354 16.43 -13.73 -18.87
CA SER A 354 17.72 -14.05 -19.48
C SER A 354 17.89 -13.34 -20.83
N ALA A 355 19.14 -13.07 -21.22
CA ALA A 355 19.45 -12.41 -22.50
C ALA A 355 18.94 -13.22 -23.72
N TYR A 356 18.99 -14.54 -23.63
CA TYR A 356 18.60 -15.46 -24.70
C TYR A 356 17.09 -15.59 -24.88
N GLU A 357 16.28 -15.06 -23.96
CA GLU A 357 14.81 -15.17 -24.05
C GLU A 357 14.23 -14.31 -25.17
N HIS A 358 14.83 -13.14 -25.45
CA HIS A 358 14.34 -12.24 -26.47
C HIS A 358 15.42 -11.26 -26.93
N SER A 359 15.50 -11.00 -28.24
CA SER A 359 16.48 -10.07 -28.84
C SER A 359 16.43 -8.64 -28.27
N THR A 360 15.28 -8.23 -27.71
CA THR A 360 15.14 -6.96 -26.98
C THR A 360 16.01 -6.90 -25.73
N ILE A 361 16.10 -7.99 -24.97
CA ILE A 361 16.90 -8.04 -23.73
C ILE A 361 18.39 -7.98 -24.07
N GLU A 362 18.81 -8.69 -25.11
CA GLU A 362 20.17 -8.62 -25.63
C GLU A 362 20.55 -7.19 -26.08
N LYS A 363 19.67 -6.51 -26.83
CA LYS A 363 19.88 -5.10 -27.23
C LYS A 363 19.97 -4.16 -26.02
N ILE A 364 19.19 -4.42 -24.97
CA ILE A 364 19.26 -3.66 -23.72
C ILE A 364 20.62 -3.87 -23.05
N ASN A 365 21.08 -5.12 -22.89
CA ASN A 365 22.40 -5.42 -22.29
C ASN A 365 23.53 -4.73 -23.08
N GLN A 366 23.51 -4.85 -24.41
CA GLN A 366 24.52 -4.22 -25.26
C GLN A 366 24.55 -2.69 -25.10
N ARG A 367 23.38 -2.05 -24.93
CA ARG A 367 23.26 -0.61 -24.69
C ARG A 367 23.81 -0.22 -23.33
N ILE A 368 23.57 -1.03 -22.29
CA ILE A 368 24.14 -0.80 -20.96
C ILE A 368 25.67 -0.88 -21.03
N GLU A 369 26.22 -1.90 -21.71
CA GLU A 369 27.66 -2.02 -21.94
C GLU A 369 28.23 -0.80 -22.67
N ASP A 370 27.63 -0.38 -23.78
CA ASP A 370 28.11 0.77 -24.56
C ASP A 370 28.16 2.07 -23.74
N VAL A 371 27.20 2.25 -22.84
CA VAL A 371 27.07 3.46 -22.01
C VAL A 371 27.96 3.41 -20.77
N THR A 372 28.12 2.25 -20.15
CA THR A 372 28.87 2.11 -18.90
C THR A 372 30.34 1.78 -19.11
N ASP A 373 30.69 1.30 -20.30
CA ASP A 373 31.95 0.62 -20.59
C ASP A 373 32.21 -0.62 -19.74
N LEU A 374 31.18 -1.19 -19.09
CA LEU A 374 31.31 -2.40 -18.29
C LEU A 374 30.81 -3.60 -19.08
N GLU A 375 31.57 -4.68 -19.06
CA GLU A 375 31.22 -5.93 -19.74
C GLU A 375 29.97 -6.58 -19.10
N MET A 376 29.10 -7.18 -19.92
CA MET A 376 27.84 -7.77 -19.46
C MET A 376 27.89 -9.28 -19.25
N ASP A 377 28.99 -9.95 -19.59
CA ASP A 377 29.13 -11.42 -19.55
C ASP A 377 28.97 -11.99 -18.14
N THR A 378 29.45 -11.27 -17.13
CA THR A 378 29.32 -11.65 -15.71
C THR A 378 28.16 -10.94 -15.01
N ALA A 379 27.42 -10.09 -15.73
CA ALA A 379 26.29 -9.36 -15.17
C ALA A 379 25.07 -10.27 -14.99
N GLU A 380 24.28 -10.03 -13.95
CA GLU A 380 23.10 -10.84 -13.64
C GLU A 380 22.01 -10.71 -14.71
N GLU A 381 21.05 -11.63 -14.69
CA GLU A 381 19.85 -11.53 -15.52
C GLU A 381 19.07 -10.24 -15.24
N LEU A 382 18.29 -9.79 -16.22
CA LEU A 382 17.52 -8.57 -16.08
C LEU A 382 16.37 -8.81 -15.10
N GLN A 383 16.48 -8.25 -13.90
CA GLN A 383 15.43 -8.35 -12.90
C GLN A 383 14.33 -7.34 -13.23
N VAL A 384 13.07 -7.75 -13.20
CA VAL A 384 11.89 -6.90 -13.37
C VAL A 384 11.09 -6.92 -12.07
N ALA A 385 10.85 -5.75 -11.50
CA ALA A 385 10.08 -5.60 -10.26
C ALA A 385 8.84 -4.73 -10.48
N ASN A 386 7.73 -5.14 -9.86
CA ASN A 386 6.49 -4.38 -9.79
C ASN A 386 6.14 -4.03 -8.34
N TYR A 387 6.06 -2.73 -8.05
CA TYR A 387 5.58 -2.19 -6.78
C TYR A 387 4.21 -1.55 -7.00
N GLY A 388 3.16 -2.19 -6.46
CA GLY A 388 1.85 -1.58 -6.33
C GLY A 388 1.82 -0.49 -5.26
N VAL A 389 0.63 0.06 -5.00
CA VAL A 389 0.42 1.04 -3.92
C VAL A 389 0.92 0.48 -2.58
N GLY A 390 1.69 1.27 -1.85
CA GLY A 390 2.36 0.88 -0.60
C GLY A 390 3.54 -0.09 -0.75
N GLY A 391 3.79 -0.61 -1.95
CA GLY A 391 4.96 -1.42 -2.26
C GLY A 391 6.24 -0.60 -2.11
N GLN A 392 7.21 -1.15 -1.39
CA GLN A 392 8.50 -0.53 -1.09
C GLN A 392 9.63 -1.57 -1.13
N TYR A 393 10.87 -1.07 -1.03
CA TYR A 393 12.04 -1.89 -0.73
C TYR A 393 12.85 -1.19 0.36
N GLU A 394 13.12 -1.88 1.46
CA GLU A 394 13.80 -1.33 2.63
C GLU A 394 15.26 -0.93 2.34
N PRO A 395 15.86 -0.02 3.15
CA PRO A 395 17.25 0.40 2.96
C PRO A 395 18.26 -0.76 2.98
N HIS A 396 18.93 -0.98 1.85
CA HIS A 396 19.86 -2.09 1.63
C HIS A 396 21.09 -1.65 0.82
N PHE A 397 22.03 -2.58 0.67
CA PHE A 397 23.16 -2.50 -0.23
C PHE A 397 22.99 -3.53 -1.34
N ASP A 398 23.45 -3.20 -2.53
CA ASP A 398 23.50 -4.17 -3.62
C ASP A 398 24.76 -5.03 -3.58
N PHE A 399 25.85 -4.54 -2.97
CA PHE A 399 27.08 -5.29 -2.81
C PHE A 399 27.05 -6.14 -1.53
N GLY A 400 27.85 -7.21 -1.53
CA GLY A 400 28.03 -8.12 -0.41
C GLY A 400 29.01 -7.52 0.59
N ARG A 401 28.62 -7.51 1.86
CA ARG A 401 29.39 -6.84 2.91
C ARG A 401 30.48 -7.77 3.47
N LYS A 402 31.44 -7.21 4.21
CA LYS A 402 32.54 -7.99 4.82
C LYS A 402 32.05 -9.06 5.81
N ASP A 403 30.90 -8.82 6.43
CA ASP A 403 30.18 -9.77 7.30
C ASP A 403 29.38 -10.83 6.52
N GLU A 404 29.37 -10.77 5.18
CA GLU A 404 28.67 -11.68 4.26
C GLU A 404 29.63 -12.31 3.25
N PRO A 405 30.67 -13.04 3.70
CA PRO A 405 31.77 -13.51 2.84
C PRO A 405 31.33 -14.48 1.74
N ASP A 406 30.16 -15.11 1.87
CA ASP A 406 29.64 -16.09 0.91
C ASP A 406 28.63 -15.49 -0.10
N ALA A 407 28.32 -14.19 -0.05
CA ALA A 407 27.22 -13.56 -0.80
C ALA A 407 27.21 -13.84 -2.32
N PHE A 408 28.39 -13.95 -2.96
CA PHE A 408 28.52 -14.25 -4.40
C PHE A 408 29.43 -15.44 -4.69
N LYS A 409 29.74 -16.24 -3.67
CA LYS A 409 30.73 -17.32 -3.79
C LYS A 409 30.26 -18.43 -4.72
N GLU A 410 28.96 -18.72 -4.74
CA GLU A 410 28.36 -19.71 -5.64
C GLU A 410 28.32 -19.23 -7.10
N LEU A 411 28.14 -17.92 -7.32
CA LEU A 411 28.15 -17.32 -8.65
C LEU A 411 29.57 -17.28 -9.24
N GLY A 412 30.59 -17.10 -8.40
CA GLY A 412 31.99 -17.03 -8.85
C GLY A 412 32.28 -15.81 -9.74
N THR A 413 31.37 -14.84 -9.80
CA THR A 413 31.47 -13.62 -10.60
C THR A 413 32.05 -12.43 -9.82
N GLY A 414 32.31 -12.61 -8.52
CA GLY A 414 32.77 -11.54 -7.62
C GLY A 414 31.62 -10.63 -7.17
N ASN A 415 31.95 -9.54 -6.49
CA ASN A 415 30.96 -8.62 -5.91
C ASN A 415 30.29 -7.73 -6.99
N ARG A 416 29.10 -7.20 -6.70
CA ARG A 416 28.36 -6.30 -7.61
C ARG A 416 29.00 -4.92 -7.59
N ILE A 417 29.69 -4.52 -8.66
CA ILE A 417 30.39 -3.24 -8.76
C ILE A 417 29.49 -2.05 -9.00
N ALA A 418 28.36 -2.27 -9.68
CA ALA A 418 27.48 -1.22 -10.13
C ALA A 418 26.06 -1.72 -10.32
N THR A 419 25.12 -0.79 -10.20
CA THR A 419 23.71 -1.04 -10.41
C THR A 419 23.19 -0.13 -11.50
N TRP A 420 22.41 -0.71 -12.39
CA TRP A 420 21.65 -0.02 -13.42
C TRP A 420 20.16 -0.27 -13.22
N LEU A 421 19.41 0.78 -12.93
CA LEU A 421 17.99 0.72 -12.60
C LEU A 421 17.16 1.48 -13.65
N PHE A 422 16.39 0.77 -14.47
CA PHE A 422 15.40 1.36 -15.37
C PHE A 422 14.10 1.71 -14.64
N TYR A 423 13.52 2.86 -14.99
CA TYR A 423 12.13 3.21 -14.68
C TYR A 423 11.23 2.95 -15.90
N MET A 424 10.32 1.99 -15.76
CA MET A 424 9.44 1.52 -16.84
C MET A 424 7.99 1.99 -16.70
N SER A 425 7.70 2.83 -15.71
CA SER A 425 6.43 3.54 -15.58
C SER A 425 6.63 4.89 -14.91
N ASP A 426 5.71 5.81 -15.20
CA ASP A 426 5.56 7.02 -14.42
C ASP A 426 4.78 6.71 -13.16
N VAL A 427 5.17 7.35 -12.05
CA VAL A 427 4.51 7.20 -10.75
C VAL A 427 4.01 8.57 -10.35
N SER A 428 2.69 8.68 -10.13
CA SER A 428 2.05 9.96 -9.86
C SER A 428 2.51 10.58 -8.54
N ALA A 429 2.66 9.75 -7.50
CA ALA A 429 3.18 10.18 -6.21
C ALA A 429 3.93 9.06 -5.48
N GLY A 430 5.00 9.42 -4.77
CA GLY A 430 5.85 8.46 -4.05
C GLY A 430 6.77 7.66 -4.96
N GLY A 431 7.27 6.52 -4.48
CA GLY A 431 8.06 5.60 -5.30
C GLY A 431 9.49 6.06 -5.64
N ALA A 432 10.02 7.12 -5.02
CA ALA A 432 11.40 7.57 -5.22
C ALA A 432 12.42 6.47 -4.84
N THR A 433 13.55 6.44 -5.55
CA THR A 433 14.74 5.71 -5.08
C THR A 433 15.59 6.68 -4.26
N VAL A 434 15.78 6.38 -2.98
CA VAL A 434 16.42 7.29 -2.02
C VAL A 434 17.71 6.68 -1.48
N PHE A 435 18.67 7.54 -1.16
CA PHE A 435 19.96 7.18 -0.57
C PHE A 435 20.07 7.81 0.83
N PRO A 436 19.64 7.11 1.90
CA PRO A 436 19.44 7.70 3.22
C PRO A 436 20.65 8.38 3.85
N ASP A 437 21.85 7.86 3.60
CA ASP A 437 23.07 8.33 4.24
C ASP A 437 23.59 9.64 3.64
N VAL A 438 23.36 9.88 2.35
CA VAL A 438 23.74 11.13 1.67
C VAL A 438 22.59 12.12 1.50
N GLY A 439 21.35 11.65 1.66
CA GLY A 439 20.15 12.46 1.53
C GLY A 439 19.72 12.72 0.09
N ALA A 440 20.14 11.88 -0.86
CA ALA A 440 19.73 11.97 -2.26
C ALA A 440 18.39 11.26 -2.49
N ALA A 441 17.60 11.77 -3.45
CA ALA A 441 16.33 11.19 -3.84
C ALA A 441 16.14 11.33 -5.35
N VAL A 442 15.84 10.22 -6.01
CA VAL A 442 15.71 10.13 -7.46
C VAL A 442 14.29 9.67 -7.79
N TRP A 443 13.49 10.58 -8.36
CA TRP A 443 12.09 10.30 -8.67
C TRP A 443 11.96 9.46 -9.95
N PRO A 444 11.03 8.49 -9.97
CA PRO A 444 10.81 7.64 -11.14
C PRO A 444 10.27 8.45 -12.31
N LYS A 445 10.86 8.25 -13.49
CA LYS A 445 10.40 8.83 -14.76
C LYS A 445 10.52 7.78 -15.84
N LYS A 446 9.41 7.43 -16.49
CA LYS A 446 9.38 6.37 -17.50
C LYS A 446 10.41 6.62 -18.60
N GLY A 447 11.07 5.56 -19.06
CA GLY A 447 12.06 5.62 -20.13
C GLY A 447 13.44 6.08 -19.67
N THR A 448 13.61 6.40 -18.39
CA THR A 448 14.92 6.77 -17.83
C THR A 448 15.58 5.60 -17.09
N ALA A 449 16.90 5.67 -16.92
CA ALA A 449 17.64 4.77 -16.04
C ALA A 449 18.52 5.57 -15.08
N VAL A 450 18.82 4.97 -13.93
CA VAL A 450 19.74 5.54 -12.95
C VAL A 450 20.87 4.55 -12.74
N PHE A 451 22.09 5.08 -12.68
CA PHE A 451 23.31 4.32 -12.55
C PHE A 451 24.16 4.87 -11.40
N TRP A 452 24.71 3.96 -10.61
CA TRP A 452 25.73 4.25 -9.59
C TRP A 452 26.67 3.06 -9.44
N TYR A 453 27.88 3.34 -8.96
CA TYR A 453 28.81 2.30 -8.52
C TYR A 453 28.51 1.95 -7.07
N ASN A 454 28.51 0.65 -6.75
CA ASN A 454 28.35 0.11 -5.41
C ASN A 454 29.68 -0.03 -4.68
N LEU A 455 30.78 -0.18 -5.42
CA LEU A 455 32.14 -0.31 -4.90
C LEU A 455 33.00 0.86 -5.34
N PHE A 456 33.96 1.26 -4.51
CA PHE A 456 35.09 2.11 -4.90
C PHE A 456 35.97 1.40 -5.93
N ALA A 457 36.90 2.13 -6.56
CA ALA A 457 37.82 1.50 -7.52
C ALA A 457 38.77 0.50 -6.82
N SER A 458 38.99 0.65 -5.52
CA SER A 458 39.71 -0.32 -4.67
C SER A 458 39.01 -1.70 -4.56
N GLY A 459 37.71 -1.78 -4.89
CA GLY A 459 36.86 -2.94 -4.62
C GLY A 459 36.16 -2.90 -3.25
N GLU A 460 36.46 -1.91 -2.41
CA GLU A 460 35.75 -1.72 -1.14
C GLU A 460 34.32 -1.22 -1.35
N GLY A 461 33.40 -1.70 -0.51
CA GLY A 461 32.00 -1.30 -0.55
C GLY A 461 31.78 0.17 -0.21
N ASP A 462 31.08 0.90 -1.08
CA ASP A 462 30.72 2.30 -0.82
C ASP A 462 29.43 2.35 0.02
N TYR A 463 29.59 2.48 1.34
CA TYR A 463 28.46 2.58 2.27
C TYR A 463 27.55 3.79 2.02
N SER A 464 27.99 4.79 1.26
CA SER A 464 27.15 5.93 0.89
C SER A 464 26.09 5.59 -0.17
N THR A 465 26.20 4.40 -0.78
CA THR A 465 25.26 3.86 -1.79
C THR A 465 24.10 3.09 -1.19
N ARG A 466 23.99 3.05 0.14
CA ARG A 466 22.82 2.46 0.81
C ARG A 466 21.57 3.14 0.28
N HIS A 467 20.63 2.35 -0.24
CA HIS A 467 19.47 2.88 -0.93
C HIS A 467 18.22 2.08 -0.67
N ALA A 468 17.08 2.69 -0.97
CA ALA A 468 15.76 2.14 -0.74
C ALA A 468 14.79 2.59 -1.82
N ALA A 469 13.72 1.83 -2.03
CA ALA A 469 12.58 2.28 -2.82
C ALA A 469 11.48 2.74 -1.87
N CYS A 470 11.17 4.05 -1.88
CA CYS A 470 10.07 4.61 -1.13
C CYS A 470 8.74 3.96 -1.51
N PRO A 471 7.77 3.88 -0.58
CA PRO A 471 6.46 3.32 -0.87
C PRO A 471 5.78 4.08 -2.00
N VAL A 472 5.15 3.40 -2.95
CA VAL A 472 4.34 4.07 -3.98
C VAL A 472 3.07 4.63 -3.33
N LEU A 473 2.88 5.94 -3.36
CA LEU A 473 1.69 6.58 -2.80
C LEU A 473 0.52 6.52 -3.78
N VAL A 474 0.74 6.93 -5.03
CA VAL A 474 -0.25 6.86 -6.10
C VAL A 474 0.42 6.37 -7.38
N GLY A 475 -0.19 5.37 -8.01
CA GLY A 475 0.26 4.79 -9.28
C GLY A 475 0.81 3.37 -9.11
N ASN A 476 1.62 2.95 -10.09
CA ASN A 476 2.22 1.62 -10.12
C ASN A 476 3.65 1.73 -10.66
N LYS A 477 4.64 1.34 -9.84
CA LYS A 477 6.06 1.47 -10.18
C LYS A 477 6.57 0.16 -10.76
N TRP A 478 6.90 0.18 -12.05
CA TRP A 478 7.64 -0.86 -12.73
C TRP A 478 9.08 -0.41 -12.87
N VAL A 479 10.00 -1.24 -12.40
CA VAL A 479 11.44 -1.01 -12.59
C VAL A 479 12.11 -2.28 -13.07
N SER A 480 13.30 -2.09 -13.62
CA SER A 480 14.16 -3.21 -13.95
C SER A 480 15.58 -2.96 -13.50
N ASN A 481 16.13 -3.90 -12.73
CA ASN A 481 17.50 -3.87 -12.23
C ASN A 481 18.41 -4.73 -13.09
N LYS A 482 19.61 -4.23 -13.32
CA LYS A 482 20.74 -4.97 -13.87
C LYS A 482 21.93 -4.75 -12.95
N TRP A 483 22.40 -5.83 -12.34
CA TRP A 483 23.58 -5.82 -11.50
C TRP A 483 24.79 -6.29 -12.29
N ILE A 484 25.88 -5.52 -12.20
CA ILE A 484 27.12 -5.76 -12.94
C ILE A 484 28.18 -6.19 -11.93
N HIS A 485 28.89 -7.27 -12.22
CA HIS A 485 29.90 -7.84 -11.33
C HIS A 485 31.32 -7.38 -11.66
N GLU A 486 32.23 -7.49 -10.69
CA GLU A 486 33.63 -7.04 -10.82
C GLU A 486 34.47 -7.87 -11.77
N ARG A 487 34.18 -9.17 -11.91
CA ARG A 487 34.97 -10.07 -12.75
C ARG A 487 34.74 -9.74 -14.23
N GLY A 488 35.83 -9.67 -15.00
CA GLY A 488 35.81 -9.23 -16.41
C GLY A 488 36.04 -7.73 -16.59
N GLN A 489 36.05 -6.97 -15.49
CA GLN A 489 36.19 -5.50 -15.54
C GLN A 489 37.62 -5.03 -15.26
N GLU A 490 38.57 -5.94 -15.05
CA GLU A 490 39.92 -5.64 -14.54
C GLU A 490 40.69 -4.66 -15.45
N PHE A 491 40.44 -4.72 -16.75
CA PHE A 491 41.05 -3.82 -17.75
C PHE A 491 40.20 -2.60 -18.11
N ARG A 492 38.89 -2.64 -17.85
CA ARG A 492 37.96 -1.55 -18.14
C ARG A 492 37.85 -0.57 -16.97
N ARG A 493 37.99 -1.07 -15.73
CA ARG A 493 37.94 -0.31 -14.49
C ARG A 493 39.14 -0.67 -13.59
N PRO A 494 40.33 -0.11 -13.85
CA PRO A 494 41.52 -0.39 -13.05
C PRO A 494 41.37 0.05 -11.59
N CYS A 495 41.96 -0.71 -10.66
CA CYS A 495 41.93 -0.37 -9.25
C CYS A 495 42.68 0.93 -8.94
N ALA A 496 42.13 1.72 -8.02
CA ALA A 496 42.82 2.88 -7.47
C ALA A 496 43.75 2.48 -6.31
N MET A 497 44.77 3.31 -6.06
CA MET A 497 45.69 3.13 -4.92
C MET A 497 45.08 3.61 -3.59
N SER A 498 43.97 4.34 -3.65
CA SER A 498 43.21 4.82 -2.48
C SER A 498 42.02 3.91 -2.22
N GLU A 499 41.75 3.60 -0.96
CA GLU A 499 40.64 2.73 -0.56
C GLU A 499 39.27 3.33 -0.86
N MET A 500 39.14 4.66 -0.89
CA MET A 500 37.86 5.39 -0.98
C MET A 500 37.74 6.31 -2.20
N GLU A 501 38.59 6.13 -3.20
CA GLU A 501 38.48 6.79 -4.52
C GLU A 501 38.09 5.76 -5.58
#